data_AF-S6T6N2-F1
#
_entry.id   AF-S6T6N2-F1
#
_cell.length_a   1.000
_cell.length_b   1.000
_cell.length_c   1.000
_cell.angle_alpha   90.00
_cell.angle_beta   90.00
_cell.angle_gamma   90.00
#
_symmetry.space_group_name_H-M   'P 1'
#
loop_
_entity.id
_entity.type
_entity.pdbx_description
1 polymer ?
#
loop_
_entity_poly.entity_id
_entity_poly.type
_entity_poly.pdbx_seq_one_letter_code
_entity_poly.pdbx_strand_id
1 'polypeptide(L)'
;AVREVWPENLPLTARFGVIEYDGRDEQTLTESIELARRFKAGGLDLLSVSVGFSTPDANIPWGPAFMGPIAERVRREAGIPVTSAWGFGEPKLAEEAVKAGQLDLVSIGRAHLADPHWAYFAAKELGV
;
A
#
# COMPACT_ATOMS: atom_id res chain seq x y z
N ALA A 1 -3.02 -14.12 -19.18
CA ALA A 1 -1.61 -13.85 -19.56
C ALA A 1 -0.65 -14.15 -18.40
N VAL A 2 -0.29 -13.20 -17.52
CA VAL A 2 0.72 -13.44 -16.45
C VAL A 2 0.34 -14.63 -15.55
N ARG A 3 -0.93 -14.70 -15.13
CA ARG A 3 -1.42 -15.80 -14.28
C ARG A 3 -1.28 -17.19 -14.91
N GLU A 4 -1.33 -17.31 -16.24
CA GLU A 4 -1.21 -18.62 -16.90
C GLU A 4 0.18 -19.25 -16.76
N VAL A 5 1.19 -18.42 -16.50
CA VAL A 5 2.61 -18.84 -16.44
C VAL A 5 3.24 -18.63 -15.06
N TRP A 6 2.57 -17.92 -14.15
CA TRP A 6 3.05 -17.71 -12.79
C TRP A 6 2.62 -18.89 -11.89
N PRO A 7 3.51 -19.47 -11.07
CA PRO A 7 3.13 -20.58 -10.19
C PRO A 7 2.06 -20.16 -9.18
N GLU A 8 0.94 -20.89 -9.11
CA GLU A 8 -0.19 -20.58 -8.21
C GLU A 8 0.17 -20.69 -6.71
N ASN A 9 1.31 -21.30 -6.37
CA ASN A 9 1.79 -21.37 -4.98
C ASN A 9 2.71 -20.20 -4.57
N LEU A 10 2.96 -19.25 -5.47
CA LEU A 10 3.75 -18.04 -5.20
C LEU A 10 2.85 -16.80 -5.31
N PRO A 11 2.93 -15.83 -4.38
CA PRO A 11 2.06 -14.66 -4.42
C PRO A 11 2.15 -13.88 -5.73
N LEU A 12 1.03 -13.71 -6.41
CA LEU A 12 0.87 -12.81 -7.55
C LEU A 12 0.36 -11.46 -7.04
N THR A 13 1.23 -10.46 -7.09
CA THR A 13 0.93 -9.10 -6.57
C THR A 13 0.97 -8.05 -7.68
N ALA A 14 0.34 -6.90 -7.43
CA ALA A 14 0.46 -5.72 -8.28
C ALA A 14 0.67 -4.47 -7.44
N ARG A 15 1.16 -3.40 -8.08
CA ARG A 15 1.18 -2.06 -7.51
C ARG A 15 0.32 -1.14 -8.37
N PHE A 16 -0.57 -0.39 -7.73
CA PHE A 16 -1.57 0.41 -8.45
C PHE A 16 -1.81 1.74 -7.75
N GLY A 17 -1.90 2.80 -8.55
CA GLY A 17 -2.30 4.12 -8.10
C GLY A 17 -3.81 4.21 -8.01
N VAL A 18 -4.35 4.36 -6.80
CA VAL A 18 -5.81 4.32 -6.56
C VAL A 18 -6.43 5.71 -6.41
N ILE A 19 -5.59 6.75 -6.38
CA ILE A 19 -5.95 8.14 -6.13
C ILE A 19 -4.91 9.03 -6.80
N GLU A 20 -5.30 10.23 -7.21
CA GLU A 20 -4.41 11.19 -7.88
C GLU A 20 -4.21 12.48 -7.09
N TYR A 21 -5.15 12.89 -6.23
CA TYR A 21 -5.19 14.22 -5.61
C TYR A 21 -5.37 15.35 -6.64
N ASP A 22 -6.20 15.12 -7.65
CA ASP A 22 -6.46 16.01 -8.79
C ASP A 22 -7.84 16.70 -8.70
N GLY A 23 -8.50 16.63 -7.54
CA GLY A 23 -9.85 17.13 -7.34
C GLY A 23 -10.98 16.15 -7.71
N ARG A 24 -10.65 14.92 -8.15
CA ARG A 24 -11.63 13.87 -8.49
C ARG A 24 -11.46 12.60 -7.66
N ASP A 25 -10.85 12.72 -6.49
CA ASP A 25 -10.39 11.59 -5.67
C ASP A 25 -11.47 10.55 -5.37
N GLU A 26 -12.68 10.96 -5.01
CA GLU A 26 -13.75 10.01 -4.68
C GLU A 26 -14.20 9.18 -5.88
N GLN A 27 -14.25 9.80 -7.07
CA GLN A 27 -14.56 9.10 -8.31
C GLN A 27 -13.46 8.09 -8.63
N THR A 28 -12.21 8.58 -8.70
CA THR A 28 -11.04 7.76 -9.04
C THR A 28 -10.85 6.59 -8.06
N LEU A 29 -11.03 6.84 -6.76
CA LEU A 29 -10.88 5.82 -5.72
C LEU A 29 -11.98 4.75 -5.79
N THR A 30 -13.23 5.14 -6.05
CA THR A 30 -14.33 4.19 -6.22
C THR A 30 -14.10 3.26 -7.41
N GLU A 31 -13.70 3.81 -8.55
CA GLU A 31 -13.36 3.03 -9.74
C GLU A 31 -12.14 2.12 -9.50
N SER A 32 -11.14 2.63 -8.78
CA SER A 32 -9.93 1.89 -8.41
C SER A 32 -10.21 0.71 -7.48
N ILE A 33 -11.12 0.88 -6.52
CA ILE A 33 -11.57 -0.19 -5.63
C ILE A 33 -12.32 -1.27 -6.41
N GLU A 34 -13.17 -0.88 -7.38
CA GLU A 34 -13.83 -1.85 -8.25
C GLU A 34 -12.83 -2.63 -9.10
N LEU A 35 -11.79 -1.96 -9.61
CA LEU A 35 -10.70 -2.64 -10.29
C LEU A 35 -9.94 -3.59 -9.35
N ALA A 36 -9.70 -3.20 -8.09
CA ALA A 36 -9.07 -4.08 -7.10
C ALA A 36 -9.90 -5.34 -6.80
N ARG A 37 -11.24 -5.24 -6.78
CA ARG A 37 -12.13 -6.43 -6.68
C ARG A 37 -11.95 -7.36 -7.88
N ARG A 38 -11.85 -6.79 -9.09
CA ARG A 38 -11.61 -7.55 -10.32
C ARG A 38 -10.23 -8.19 -10.33
N PHE A 39 -9.21 -7.52 -9.81
CA PHE A 39 -7.88 -8.11 -9.61
C PHE A 39 -7.93 -9.31 -8.67
N LYS A 40 -8.59 -9.17 -7.51
CA LYS A 40 -8.79 -10.27 -6.57
C LYS A 40 -9.51 -11.45 -7.23
N ALA A 41 -10.62 -11.21 -7.93
CA ALA A 41 -11.33 -12.25 -8.67
C ALA A 41 -10.46 -12.90 -9.76
N GLY A 42 -9.54 -12.12 -10.34
CA GLY A 42 -8.52 -12.55 -11.29
C GLY A 42 -7.35 -13.31 -10.67
N GLY A 43 -7.27 -13.46 -9.35
CA GLY A 43 -6.22 -14.20 -8.64
C GLY A 43 -5.08 -13.37 -8.07
N LEU A 44 -5.29 -12.06 -7.86
CA LEU A 44 -4.31 -11.23 -7.16
C LEU A 44 -4.33 -11.50 -5.65
N ASP A 45 -3.17 -11.78 -5.07
CA ASP A 45 -3.04 -12.17 -3.65
C ASP A 45 -2.86 -10.96 -2.71
N LEU A 46 -2.22 -9.90 -3.20
CA LEU A 46 -1.94 -8.68 -2.43
C LEU A 46 -1.81 -7.47 -3.37
N LEU A 47 -2.32 -6.32 -2.94
CA LEU A 47 -2.21 -5.06 -3.68
C LEU A 47 -1.31 -4.05 -2.95
N SER A 48 -0.27 -3.58 -3.64
CA SER A 48 0.49 -2.41 -3.21
C SER A 48 -0.24 -1.13 -3.62
N VAL A 49 -0.87 -0.48 -2.65
CA VAL A 49 -1.70 0.72 -2.84
C VAL A 49 -0.80 1.96 -2.89
N SER A 50 -0.97 2.80 -3.91
CA SER A 50 -0.16 3.99 -4.15
C SER A 50 -1.01 5.15 -4.70
N VAL A 51 -0.36 6.29 -4.92
CA VAL A 51 -0.84 7.39 -5.78
C VAL A 51 -0.52 7.05 -7.24
N GLY A 52 -1.34 7.51 -8.20
CA GLY A 52 -1.18 7.23 -9.62
C GLY A 52 -0.07 8.02 -10.31
N PHE A 53 0.08 9.31 -9.99
CA PHE A 53 1.05 10.21 -10.64
C PHE A 53 0.81 10.37 -12.14
N SER A 54 -0.45 10.28 -12.58
CA SER A 54 -0.80 10.39 -14.01
C SER A 54 -0.90 11.84 -14.49
N THR A 55 -0.84 12.82 -13.58
CA THR A 55 -0.88 14.25 -13.87
C THR A 55 0.14 15.01 -13.02
N PRO A 56 0.79 16.07 -13.57
CA PRO A 56 1.63 16.96 -12.80
C PRO A 56 0.84 17.95 -11.91
N ASP A 57 -0.47 18.10 -12.15
CA ASP A 57 -1.30 19.12 -11.48
C ASP A 57 -1.87 18.66 -10.12
N ALA A 58 -1.48 17.46 -9.65
CA ALA A 58 -1.92 16.89 -8.40
C ALA A 58 -1.45 17.68 -7.17
N ASN A 59 -2.33 17.86 -6.20
CA ASN A 59 -2.01 18.48 -4.90
C ASN A 59 -1.96 17.42 -3.79
N ILE A 60 -0.87 16.66 -3.75
CA ILE A 60 -0.72 15.49 -2.87
C ILE A 60 -0.42 15.94 -1.42
N PRO A 61 -1.21 15.52 -0.42
CA PRO A 61 -1.03 15.89 0.99
C PRO A 61 0.08 15.05 1.65
N TRP A 62 1.32 15.29 1.24
CA TRP A 62 2.48 14.55 1.76
C TRP A 62 2.60 14.66 3.28
N GLY A 63 2.69 13.51 3.95
CA GLY A 63 2.90 13.44 5.40
C GLY A 63 3.31 12.02 5.83
N PRO A 64 3.69 11.84 7.11
CA PRO A 64 3.94 10.53 7.68
C PRO A 64 2.70 9.64 7.55
N ALA A 65 2.88 8.41 7.05
CA ALA A 65 1.82 7.41 6.94
C ALA A 65 0.54 7.86 6.20
N PHE A 66 0.59 8.90 5.35
CA PHE A 66 -0.61 9.52 4.79
C PHE A 66 -1.45 8.58 3.92
N MET A 67 -0.86 7.52 3.38
CA MET A 67 -1.55 6.49 2.59
C MET A 67 -2.32 5.48 3.46
N GLY A 68 -2.14 5.46 4.78
CA GLY A 68 -2.77 4.49 5.69
C GLY A 68 -4.29 4.44 5.54
N PRO A 69 -5.03 5.56 5.66
CA PRO A 69 -6.49 5.57 5.50
C PRO A 69 -6.97 5.14 4.09
N ILE A 70 -6.23 5.50 3.03
CA ILE A 70 -6.58 5.10 1.66
C ILE A 70 -6.37 3.60 1.47
N ALA A 71 -5.24 3.06 1.94
CA ALA A 71 -4.96 1.63 1.88
C ALA A 71 -5.97 0.81 2.69
N GLU A 72 -6.35 1.27 3.89
CA GLU A 72 -7.39 0.66 4.72
C GLU A 72 -8.74 0.60 3.98
N ARG A 73 -9.15 1.70 3.33
CA ARG A 73 -10.39 1.73 2.55
C ARG A 73 -10.35 0.69 1.42
N VAL A 74 -9.26 0.61 0.66
CA VAL A 74 -9.10 -0.39 -0.41
C VAL A 74 -9.15 -1.81 0.16
N ARG A 75 -8.42 -2.06 1.25
CA ARG A 75 -8.41 -3.35 1.95
C ARG A 75 -9.81 -3.79 2.36
N ARG A 76 -10.55 -2.89 3.02
CA ARG A 76 -11.91 -3.14 3.52
C ARG A 76 -12.92 -3.34 2.39
N GLU A 77 -12.90 -2.50 1.36
CA GLU A 77 -13.94 -2.48 0.33
C GLU A 77 -13.70 -3.47 -0.82
N ALA A 78 -12.44 -3.80 -1.13
CA ALA A 78 -12.09 -4.83 -2.10
C ALA A 78 -11.85 -6.21 -1.45
N GLY A 79 -11.64 -6.24 -0.12
CA GLY A 79 -11.40 -7.47 0.64
C GLY A 79 -10.10 -8.17 0.23
N ILE A 80 -9.08 -7.43 -0.17
CA ILE A 80 -7.76 -7.95 -0.58
C ILE A 80 -6.70 -7.49 0.42
N PRO A 81 -5.70 -8.32 0.77
CA PRO A 81 -4.54 -7.87 1.53
C PRO A 81 -3.83 -6.71 0.85
N VAL A 82 -3.29 -5.77 1.63
CA VAL A 82 -2.62 -4.58 1.10
C VAL A 82 -1.28 -4.29 1.78
N THR A 83 -0.41 -3.65 1.00
CA THR A 83 0.73 -2.90 1.51
C THR A 83 0.69 -1.47 0.99
N SER A 84 1.31 -0.55 1.71
CA SER A 84 1.60 0.79 1.21
C SER A 84 2.93 1.30 1.77
N ALA A 85 3.36 2.45 1.28
CA ALA A 85 4.63 3.09 1.60
C ALA A 85 4.39 4.57 1.96
N TRP A 86 5.40 5.42 1.80
CA TRP A 86 5.38 6.85 2.10
C TRP A 86 5.24 7.20 3.59
N GLY A 87 6.39 7.26 4.26
CA GLY A 87 6.47 7.83 5.60
C GLY A 87 6.27 6.83 6.74
N PHE A 88 6.21 5.52 6.47
CA PHE A 88 6.18 4.47 7.49
C PHE A 88 7.55 4.11 8.08
N GLY A 89 8.61 4.86 7.78
CA GLY A 89 9.97 4.56 8.24
C GLY A 89 10.20 4.75 9.75
N GLU A 90 9.25 5.35 10.46
CA GLU A 90 9.24 5.36 11.92
C GLU A 90 8.64 4.04 12.44
N PRO A 91 9.35 3.26 13.28
CA PRO A 91 8.88 1.94 13.72
C PRO A 91 7.49 1.95 14.35
N LYS A 92 7.16 3.00 15.14
CA LYS A 92 5.85 3.14 15.77
C LYS A 92 4.72 3.33 14.76
N LEU A 93 4.93 4.12 13.70
CA LEU A 93 3.94 4.30 12.63
C LEU A 93 3.71 3.01 11.85
N ALA A 94 4.76 2.23 11.60
CA ALA A 94 4.63 0.92 10.97
C ALA A 94 3.83 -0.06 11.83
N GLU A 95 4.15 -0.13 13.13
CA GLU A 95 3.46 -0.98 14.10
C GLU A 95 1.97 -0.60 14.23
N GLU A 96 1.66 0.69 14.35
CA GLU A 96 0.30 1.21 14.43
C GLU A 96 -0.53 0.89 13.19
N ALA A 97 0.05 1.01 11.99
CA ALA A 97 -0.66 0.71 10.73
C ALA A 97 -1.09 -0.76 10.64
N VAL A 98 -0.24 -1.68 11.12
CA VAL A 98 -0.59 -3.11 11.18
C VAL A 98 -1.62 -3.38 12.27
N LYS A 99 -1.42 -2.85 13.48
CA LYS A 99 -2.36 -3.01 14.61
C LYS A 99 -3.75 -2.47 14.31
N ALA A 100 -3.84 -1.36 13.60
CA ALA A 100 -5.09 -0.75 13.18
C ALA A 100 -5.77 -1.49 12.01
N GLY A 101 -5.13 -2.52 11.45
CA GLY A 101 -5.66 -3.27 10.31
C GLY A 101 -5.67 -2.48 9.00
N GLN A 102 -4.88 -1.40 8.91
CA GLN A 102 -4.74 -0.59 7.70
C GLN A 102 -3.91 -1.31 6.65
N LEU A 103 -2.85 -2.00 7.08
CA LEU A 103 -1.89 -2.70 6.22
C LEU A 103 -1.64 -4.13 6.72
N ASP A 104 -1.48 -5.07 5.79
CA ASP A 104 -1.04 -6.44 6.09
C ASP A 104 0.50 -6.55 6.04
N LEU A 105 1.14 -5.69 5.24
CA LEU A 105 2.60 -5.49 5.21
C LEU A 105 2.93 -3.99 5.12
N VAL A 106 4.01 -3.55 5.75
CA VAL A 106 4.48 -2.16 5.68
C VAL A 106 5.71 -2.06 4.79
N SER A 107 5.62 -1.28 3.69
CA SER A 107 6.73 -1.11 2.76
C SER A 107 7.62 0.06 3.16
N ILE A 108 8.90 -0.21 3.45
CA ILE A 108 9.87 0.77 3.94
C ILE A 108 10.97 1.00 2.90
N GLY A 109 10.97 2.17 2.28
CA GLY A 109 11.95 2.55 1.24
C GLY A 109 13.14 3.33 1.77
N ARG A 110 13.03 4.67 1.82
CA ARG A 110 14.14 5.59 2.14
C ARG A 110 14.86 5.28 3.45
N ALA A 111 14.18 4.75 4.46
CA ALA A 111 14.82 4.39 5.72
C ALA A 111 15.81 3.21 5.57
N HIS A 112 15.53 2.24 4.67
CA HIS A 112 16.49 1.20 4.33
C HIS A 112 17.68 1.71 3.51
N LEU A 113 17.50 2.79 2.72
CA LEU A 113 18.63 3.43 2.03
C LEU A 113 19.56 4.14 3.01
N ALA A 114 19.01 4.73 4.08
CA ALA A 114 19.77 5.38 5.14
C ALA A 114 20.43 4.36 6.10
N ASP A 115 19.70 3.30 6.43
CA ASP A 115 20.15 2.20 7.30
C ASP A 115 19.69 0.86 6.71
N PRO A 116 20.58 0.10 6.06
CA PRO A 116 20.26 -1.25 5.56
C PRO A 116 19.81 -2.22 6.66
N HIS A 117 20.12 -1.93 7.94
CA HIS A 117 19.70 -2.68 9.11
C HIS A 117 18.46 -2.07 9.78
N TRP A 118 17.67 -1.26 9.08
CA TRP A 118 16.48 -0.60 9.63
C TRP A 118 15.54 -1.57 10.36
N ALA A 119 15.37 -2.81 9.88
CA ALA A 119 14.57 -3.82 10.57
C ALA A 119 15.11 -4.17 11.97
N TYR A 120 16.44 -4.24 12.13
CA TYR A 120 17.08 -4.41 13.44
C TYR A 120 16.90 -3.17 14.33
N PHE A 121 17.01 -1.98 13.74
CA PHE A 121 16.70 -0.74 14.45
C PHE A 121 15.24 -0.73 14.95
N ALA A 122 14.28 -1.09 14.10
CA ALA A 122 12.86 -1.16 14.44
C ALA A 122 12.58 -2.18 15.55
N ALA A 123 13.23 -3.35 15.51
CA ALA A 123 13.10 -4.36 16.58
C ALA A 123 13.52 -3.80 17.95
N LYS A 124 14.65 -3.08 18.02
CA LYS A 124 15.09 -2.43 19.26
C LYS A 124 14.12 -1.36 19.76
N GLU A 125 13.59 -0.53 18.86
CA GLU A 125 12.65 0.55 19.22
C GLU A 125 11.30 0.00 19.72
N LEU A 126 10.86 -1.15 19.19
CA LEU A 126 9.61 -1.80 19.56
C LEU A 126 9.75 -2.82 20.70
N GLY A 127 10.98 -3.16 21.08
CA GLY A 127 11.27 -4.10 22.17
C GLY A 127 10.96 -5.56 21.84
N VAL A 128 11.20 -5.98 20.59
CA VAL A 128 11.00 -7.36 20.10
C VAL A 128 12.30 -8.04 19.68
#